data_AF-E5AET5-F1
#
_entry.id   AF-E5AET5-F1
#
_cell.length_a   1.000
_cell.length_b   1.000
_cell.length_c   1.000
_cell.angle_alpha   90.00
_cell.angle_beta   90.00
_cell.angle_gamma   90.00
#
_symmetry.space_group_name_H-M   'P 1'
#
loop_
_entity.id
_entity.type
_entity.pdbx_description
1 polymer ?
#
loop_
_entity_poly.entity_id
_entity_poly.type
_entity_poly.pdbx_seq_one_letter_code
_entity_poly.pdbx_strand_id
1 'polypeptide(L)'
;MPLTFLPTVQHRDVIVVLGDQRLLKPRMLSRTIWRASFRSTRAPSFKTDIARDGAVTHYPRPRHCLLAVCWRHGEISANIAGTPTAVFSTVFAQAFAMYIQDYVNSQDRHGQTSEKSRDHESLRVVHACNHRSRAQPYKASYHHLTCAVIHFALSQDPLFNGTVIDECIMWFSSSLFLLAATVSAQYSAPPANHSSSLGPDENGKYEISAEGIRGLFIPYGASISNLFVKGRDGKERDIVLGFDTAADYEGEVHPHFGGVPGRYANRIKNSSFVIDGTEYQVLPNENNNNNTLHGGPDGWDYRNFTVVAHTEDSITFSIVDPDGKEGFPGEVVSYVTYSMAPNTWNIKISALATTKKTPIMLTNHAYWNLDGFANPEDATALNHTFYLPYSGQRVGVDGILIPDGTILPNEKYSVNDFWSAPKKIGANMTAPELYGNCGTNCTGYDNCYIVNRDQNGPYDWRTSGPVASLSSEWSGIKLDIWTDQQAFQMYSCPGQDGTIPLKSTQGLEGRSAVVPKNGCVVMEVQDWIDAINQPEWQREKKQIFGPGGPSFSLEASYVFSTMS
;
A
#
# COMPACT_ATOMS: atom_id res chain seq x y z
N MET A 1 18.86 -22.67 -66.33
CA MET A 1 18.93 -24.11 -66.67
C MET A 1 18.89 -24.93 -65.38
N PRO A 2 18.55 -26.24 -65.42
CA PRO A 2 17.83 -26.87 -64.30
C PRO A 2 18.60 -27.99 -63.56
N LEU A 3 17.94 -28.53 -62.51
CA LEU A 3 18.01 -29.90 -61.98
C LEU A 3 19.29 -30.41 -61.26
N THR A 4 19.16 -30.55 -59.92
CA THR A 4 19.42 -31.77 -59.09
C THR A 4 20.60 -32.71 -59.40
N PHE A 5 21.44 -33.01 -58.39
CA PHE A 5 21.26 -34.19 -57.49
C PHE A 5 22.27 -34.20 -56.30
N LEU A 6 22.03 -35.06 -55.31
CA LEU A 6 22.89 -35.35 -54.14
C LEU A 6 23.77 -36.61 -54.40
N PRO A 7 24.91 -36.81 -53.69
CA PRO A 7 24.90 -37.62 -52.45
C PRO A 7 25.91 -37.21 -51.35
N THR A 8 25.99 -38.04 -50.29
CA THR A 8 26.70 -37.92 -49.00
C THR A 8 28.16 -38.50 -49.05
N VAL A 9 29.05 -38.53 -48.00
CA VAL A 9 28.95 -38.35 -46.52
C VAL A 9 30.34 -38.05 -45.87
N GLN A 10 30.37 -37.44 -44.64
CA GLN A 10 31.47 -37.41 -43.60
C GLN A 10 32.85 -36.76 -43.92
N HIS A 11 33.63 -36.17 -42.98
CA HIS A 11 33.43 -35.78 -41.57
C HIS A 11 34.47 -34.71 -41.08
N ARG A 12 34.21 -34.12 -39.90
CA ARG A 12 35.05 -33.31 -38.97
C ARG A 12 35.17 -31.77 -39.12
N ASP A 13 34.62 -31.13 -38.07
CA ASP A 13 35.22 -30.11 -37.20
C ASP A 13 35.41 -28.64 -37.65
N VAL A 14 34.41 -27.84 -37.25
CA VAL A 14 34.48 -26.49 -36.64
C VAL A 14 35.32 -25.39 -37.30
N ILE A 15 34.62 -24.41 -37.89
CA ILE A 15 34.66 -22.97 -37.56
C ILE A 15 33.45 -22.30 -38.25
N VAL A 16 32.69 -21.45 -37.54
CA VAL A 16 31.71 -20.54 -38.17
C VAL A 16 31.85 -19.16 -37.55
N VAL A 17 32.10 -18.17 -38.41
CA VAL A 17 32.07 -16.74 -38.08
C VAL A 17 30.73 -16.18 -38.56
N LEU A 18 30.05 -15.38 -37.74
CA LEU A 18 28.91 -14.57 -38.17
C LEU A 18 29.35 -13.10 -38.23
N GLY A 19 29.28 -12.52 -39.44
CA GLY A 19 29.66 -11.12 -39.71
C GLY A 19 28.44 -10.23 -39.91
N ASP A 20 28.53 -9.00 -39.41
CA ASP A 20 27.52 -7.95 -39.55
C ASP A 20 27.30 -7.56 -41.03
N GLN A 21 26.04 -7.26 -41.40
CA GLN A 21 25.70 -6.53 -42.62
C GLN A 21 24.64 -5.46 -42.36
N ARG A 22 25.02 -4.21 -42.62
CA ARG A 22 24.08 -3.08 -42.82
C ARG A 22 24.21 -2.54 -44.24
N LEU A 23 23.08 -2.28 -44.90
CA LEU A 23 23.04 -1.59 -46.19
C LEU A 23 22.09 -0.38 -46.13
N LEU A 24 22.66 0.83 -46.15
CA LEU A 24 21.95 2.10 -46.33
C LEU A 24 22.81 3.11 -47.12
N LYS A 25 22.19 3.79 -48.09
CA LYS A 25 22.66 4.98 -48.86
C LYS A 25 21.56 5.36 -49.89
N PRO A 26 21.55 6.58 -50.49
CA PRO A 26 22.65 7.55 -50.56
C PRO A 26 22.35 9.05 -50.26
N ARG A 27 23.35 9.72 -49.64
CA ARG A 27 23.95 11.08 -49.93
C ARG A 27 23.05 12.33 -50.02
N MET A 28 23.39 13.44 -49.35
CA MET A 28 24.49 14.40 -49.69
C MET A 28 25.05 15.11 -48.41
N LEU A 29 26.36 15.28 -48.20
CA LEU A 29 27.26 16.44 -48.55
C LEU A 29 26.83 17.80 -47.94
N SER A 30 27.68 18.61 -47.28
CA SER A 30 29.11 18.46 -46.91
C SER A 30 29.63 19.50 -45.87
N ARG A 31 30.83 19.22 -45.29
CA ARG A 31 31.83 20.09 -44.60
C ARG A 31 31.78 20.27 -43.06
N THR A 32 32.88 20.56 -42.31
CA THR A 32 34.34 20.24 -42.40
C THR A 32 35.09 20.77 -41.14
N ILE A 33 35.74 19.90 -40.31
CA ILE A 33 36.88 20.15 -39.35
C ILE A 33 36.60 21.19 -38.19
N TRP A 34 36.88 20.98 -36.90
CA TRP A 34 38.11 20.62 -36.15
C TRP A 34 37.82 19.59 -35.04
N ARG A 35 38.62 18.54 -34.75
CA ARG A 35 40.06 18.37 -34.42
C ARG A 35 40.31 18.36 -32.89
N ALA A 36 40.45 17.16 -32.31
CA ALA A 36 40.73 16.93 -30.89
C ALA A 36 42.23 16.99 -30.54
N SER A 37 42.57 17.02 -29.25
CA SER A 37 43.93 16.84 -28.73
C SER A 37 43.93 16.15 -27.37
N PHE A 38 44.68 15.06 -27.22
CA PHE A 38 44.91 14.35 -25.96
C PHE A 38 46.30 14.68 -25.42
N ARG A 39 46.44 14.87 -24.09
CA ARG A 39 47.72 14.67 -23.39
C ARG A 39 47.47 14.12 -21.98
N SER A 40 48.34 13.20 -21.56
CA SER A 40 48.49 12.77 -20.17
C SER A 40 49.85 13.24 -19.63
N THR A 41 49.93 13.53 -18.33
CA THR A 41 51.21 13.63 -17.61
C THR A 41 51.07 13.27 -16.14
N ARG A 42 52.11 12.58 -15.66
CA ARG A 42 52.39 12.01 -14.34
C ARG A 42 52.19 12.96 -13.15
N ALA A 43 51.98 12.36 -11.98
CA ALA A 43 52.16 13.00 -10.68
C ALA A 43 53.66 13.12 -10.28
N PRO A 44 53.98 14.00 -9.31
CA PRO A 44 55.14 13.88 -8.44
C PRO A 44 54.73 13.72 -6.96
N SER A 45 55.60 13.11 -6.16
CA SER A 45 55.52 13.08 -4.69
C SER A 45 56.36 14.19 -4.05
N PHE A 46 56.02 14.65 -2.83
CA PHE A 46 57.03 14.89 -1.79
C PHE A 46 56.47 15.17 -0.37
N LYS A 47 57.20 14.63 0.60
CA LYS A 47 57.47 15.09 1.98
C LYS A 47 56.42 14.98 3.10
N THR A 48 56.97 14.53 4.22
CA THR A 48 56.45 14.48 5.60
C THR A 48 56.74 15.79 6.34
N ASP A 49 56.01 16.03 7.42
CA ASP A 49 56.55 16.71 8.61
C ASP A 49 56.08 16.03 9.90
N ILE A 50 56.82 16.21 10.99
CA ILE A 50 56.66 15.51 12.28
C ILE A 50 56.65 16.54 13.43
N ALA A 51 55.67 16.46 14.34
CA ALA A 51 55.88 16.55 15.81
C ALA A 51 54.57 16.69 16.61
N ARG A 52 54.36 15.80 17.58
CA ARG A 52 54.17 16.15 19.01
C ARG A 52 54.05 14.89 19.90
N ASP A 53 54.81 14.87 20.99
CA ASP A 53 54.76 13.83 22.03
C ASP A 53 53.58 14.02 23.00
N GLY A 54 53.15 12.94 23.68
CA GLY A 54 52.01 12.99 24.62
C GLY A 54 51.69 11.65 25.31
N ALA A 55 52.47 11.30 26.33
CA ALA A 55 52.55 9.97 26.96
C ALA A 55 51.27 9.35 27.61
N VAL A 56 51.04 8.06 27.30
CA VAL A 56 50.90 6.92 28.27
C VAL A 56 49.71 6.85 29.26
N THR A 57 48.73 5.98 28.90
CA THR A 57 47.87 5.10 29.75
C THR A 57 46.90 5.66 30.81
N HIS A 58 45.60 5.35 30.65
CA HIS A 58 44.94 4.25 31.39
C HIS A 58 43.59 3.83 30.74
N TYR A 59 43.15 2.58 30.99
CA TYR A 59 41.89 2.00 30.48
C TYR A 59 40.91 1.69 31.61
N PRO A 60 39.60 1.86 31.37
CA PRO A 60 38.57 0.95 31.84
C PRO A 60 37.95 0.16 30.67
N ARG A 61 37.64 -1.14 30.86
CA ARG A 61 37.00 -1.99 29.84
C ARG A 61 35.49 -2.11 30.07
N PRO A 62 34.63 -1.88 29.05
CA PRO A 62 33.35 -2.57 28.94
C PRO A 62 33.59 -4.05 28.62
N ARG A 63 32.73 -4.96 29.12
CA ARG A 63 32.74 -6.38 28.73
C ARG A 63 31.75 -6.61 27.59
N HIS A 64 32.23 -6.75 26.36
CA HIS A 64 31.43 -7.34 25.29
C HIS A 64 31.60 -8.86 25.28
N CYS A 65 30.50 -9.60 25.32
CA CYS A 65 30.51 -11.04 25.06
C CYS A 65 30.35 -11.26 23.55
N LEU A 66 31.41 -11.72 22.89
CA LEU A 66 31.38 -12.04 21.46
C LEU A 66 31.00 -13.52 21.28
N LEU A 67 29.76 -13.81 20.90
CA LEU A 67 29.34 -15.18 20.59
C LEU A 67 29.73 -15.55 19.16
N ALA A 68 30.95 -16.03 18.99
CA ALA A 68 31.43 -16.51 17.69
C ALA A 68 30.89 -17.92 17.39
N VAL A 69 29.90 -18.02 16.49
CA VAL A 69 29.41 -19.31 15.96
C VAL A 69 30.05 -19.56 14.60
N CYS A 70 31.09 -20.38 14.56
CA CYS A 70 31.69 -20.83 13.31
C CYS A 70 30.82 -21.91 12.65
N TRP A 71 30.28 -21.63 11.46
CA TRP A 71 29.70 -22.66 10.61
C TRP A 71 30.78 -23.36 9.78
N ARG A 72 30.65 -24.67 9.56
CA ARG A 72 31.61 -25.48 8.80
C ARG A 72 30.90 -26.08 7.59
N HIS A 73 31.38 -25.78 6.38
CA HIS A 73 30.86 -26.41 5.17
C HIS A 73 30.98 -27.93 5.24
N GLY A 74 29.91 -28.61 4.80
CA GLY A 74 29.89 -30.03 4.48
C GLY A 74 29.12 -30.22 3.17
N GLU A 75 29.80 -30.71 2.15
CA GLU A 75 29.17 -31.08 0.88
C GLU A 75 28.45 -32.43 1.05
N ILE A 76 27.22 -32.55 0.56
CA ILE A 76 26.57 -33.84 0.31
C ILE A 76 25.95 -33.79 -1.08
N SER A 77 26.57 -34.50 -2.03
CA SER A 77 26.04 -34.71 -3.37
C SER A 77 25.07 -35.89 -3.38
N ALA A 78 23.82 -35.66 -3.76
CA ALA A 78 22.84 -36.73 -4.00
C ALA A 78 21.92 -36.37 -5.18
N ASN A 79 22.05 -37.09 -6.29
CA ASN A 79 21.06 -37.09 -7.37
C ASN A 79 19.90 -38.03 -6.99
N ILE A 80 18.66 -37.56 -7.08
CA ILE A 80 17.44 -38.35 -7.34
C ILE A 80 16.36 -37.37 -7.82
N ALA A 81 15.52 -37.81 -8.76
CA ALA A 81 14.42 -37.01 -9.30
C ALA A 81 13.07 -37.47 -8.72
N GLY A 82 12.16 -36.52 -8.46
CA GLY A 82 10.80 -36.79 -7.99
C GLY A 82 10.17 -35.60 -7.27
N THR A 83 8.90 -35.33 -7.53
CA THR A 83 8.07 -34.26 -6.94
C THR A 83 7.30 -34.76 -5.70
N PRO A 84 6.65 -33.88 -4.89
CA PRO A 84 6.81 -32.43 -4.73
C PRO A 84 7.08 -31.99 -3.27
N THR A 85 7.19 -30.68 -3.05
CA THR A 85 7.41 -30.02 -1.75
C THR A 85 6.19 -30.08 -0.80
N ALA A 86 6.17 -31.05 0.12
CA ALA A 86 5.19 -31.10 1.21
C ALA A 86 5.77 -31.37 2.62
N VAL A 87 7.07 -31.68 2.73
CA VAL A 87 7.70 -32.16 3.99
C VAL A 87 8.56 -31.09 4.69
N PHE A 88 8.98 -30.04 3.99
CA PHE A 88 9.90 -29.03 4.53
C PHE A 88 9.26 -27.99 5.47
N SER A 89 7.97 -27.68 5.32
CA SER A 89 7.26 -26.71 6.17
C SER A 89 7.03 -27.23 7.60
N THR A 90 6.67 -28.51 7.74
CA THR A 90 6.33 -29.14 9.03
C THR A 90 7.51 -29.17 10.00
N VAL A 91 8.73 -29.39 9.50
CA VAL A 91 9.96 -29.47 10.30
C VAL A 91 10.34 -28.09 10.87
N PHE A 92 10.17 -27.01 10.08
CA PHE A 92 10.44 -25.65 10.54
C PHE A 92 9.43 -25.19 11.62
N ALA A 93 8.14 -25.51 11.45
CA ALA A 93 7.12 -25.19 12.45
C ALA A 93 7.38 -25.87 13.81
N GLN A 94 7.81 -27.13 13.81
CA GLN A 94 8.14 -27.87 15.03
C GLN A 94 9.41 -27.32 15.72
N ALA A 95 10.44 -26.96 14.95
CA ALA A 95 11.66 -26.36 15.50
C ALA A 95 11.38 -25.01 16.19
N PHE A 96 10.50 -24.18 15.62
CA PHE A 96 10.16 -22.87 16.18
C PHE A 96 9.34 -22.99 17.49
N ALA A 97 8.41 -23.95 17.55
CA ALA A 97 7.64 -24.23 18.77
C ALA A 97 8.53 -24.69 19.94
N MET A 98 9.54 -25.54 19.66
CA MET A 98 10.48 -25.98 20.70
C MET A 98 11.34 -24.82 21.24
N TYR A 99 11.78 -23.90 20.39
CA TYR A 99 12.58 -22.74 20.79
C TYR A 99 11.84 -21.80 21.75
N ILE A 100 10.54 -21.56 21.51
CA ILE A 100 9.69 -20.75 22.40
C ILE A 100 9.52 -21.43 23.76
N GLN A 101 9.31 -22.75 23.78
CA GLN A 101 9.10 -23.49 25.02
C GLN A 101 10.34 -23.47 25.94
N ASP A 102 11.54 -23.65 25.38
CA ASP A 102 12.78 -23.57 26.16
C ASP A 102 13.13 -22.15 26.63
N TYR A 103 12.76 -21.12 25.85
CA TYR A 103 12.91 -19.73 26.28
C TYR A 103 12.07 -19.43 27.54
N VAL A 104 10.81 -19.87 27.57
CA VAL A 104 9.94 -19.76 28.76
C VAL A 104 10.52 -20.56 29.94
N ASN A 105 10.92 -21.82 29.72
CA ASN A 105 11.51 -22.69 30.74
C ASN A 105 12.87 -22.22 31.30
N SER A 106 13.45 -21.15 30.75
CA SER A 106 14.71 -20.54 31.21
C SER A 106 14.52 -19.45 32.27
N GLN A 107 13.37 -18.77 32.29
CA GLN A 107 13.11 -17.65 33.21
C GLN A 107 12.77 -18.13 34.63
N ASP A 108 12.04 -19.25 34.77
CA ASP A 108 11.60 -19.80 36.07
C ASP A 108 12.72 -20.45 36.92
N ARG A 109 14.01 -20.26 36.58
CA ARG A 109 15.13 -20.96 37.24
C ARG A 109 16.26 -20.10 37.80
N HIS A 110 15.95 -18.88 38.25
CA HIS A 110 16.79 -18.19 39.25
C HIS A 110 15.96 -17.47 40.33
N GLY A 111 15.58 -18.20 41.39
CA GLY A 111 14.92 -17.64 42.56
C GLY A 111 15.20 -18.42 43.85
N GLN A 112 15.79 -17.72 44.84
CA GLN A 112 15.92 -18.06 46.27
C GLN A 112 16.82 -19.24 46.71
N THR A 113 17.65 -18.96 47.73
CA THR A 113 18.31 -19.93 48.61
C THR A 113 18.38 -19.34 50.02
N SER A 114 18.07 -20.13 51.06
CA SER A 114 17.98 -19.72 52.49
C SER A 114 16.83 -18.74 52.83
N GLU A 115 16.25 -18.70 54.03
CA GLU A 115 16.73 -19.21 55.34
C GLU A 115 15.72 -20.09 56.13
N LYS A 116 15.80 -20.15 57.47
CA LYS A 116 15.31 -21.27 58.32
C LYS A 116 14.03 -21.00 59.13
N SER A 117 13.41 -22.12 59.53
CA SER A 117 12.21 -22.31 60.37
C SER A 117 12.30 -21.84 61.84
N ARG A 118 11.14 -21.54 62.46
CA ARG A 118 10.85 -21.85 63.89
C ARG A 118 9.36 -21.75 64.31
N ASP A 119 8.73 -22.93 64.43
CA ASP A 119 7.96 -23.51 65.56
C ASP A 119 6.80 -22.78 66.31
N HIS A 120 5.80 -23.61 66.70
CA HIS A 120 4.66 -23.43 67.64
C HIS A 120 3.51 -22.46 67.24
N GLU A 121 2.20 -22.79 67.36
CA GLU A 121 1.35 -23.35 68.44
C GLU A 121 1.05 -22.36 69.59
N SER A 122 -0.17 -22.26 70.17
CA SER A 122 -1.50 -22.85 69.88
C SER A 122 -2.62 -22.21 70.75
N LEU A 123 -3.90 -22.62 70.58
CA LEU A 123 -5.05 -22.44 71.53
C LEU A 123 -5.56 -20.97 71.78
N ARG A 124 -6.81 -20.66 72.24
CA ARG A 124 -8.17 -21.29 72.24
C ARG A 124 -9.23 -20.28 72.81
N VAL A 125 -10.54 -20.49 72.56
CA VAL A 125 -11.71 -20.21 73.49
C VAL A 125 -12.10 -18.72 73.81
N VAL A 126 -13.37 -18.28 73.98
CA VAL A 126 -14.74 -18.79 73.62
C VAL A 126 -15.89 -17.74 73.88
N HIS A 127 -17.07 -17.90 73.23
CA HIS A 127 -18.43 -17.38 73.59
C HIS A 127 -18.79 -15.86 73.53
N ALA A 128 -20.07 -15.41 73.42
CA ALA A 128 -21.34 -16.01 72.92
C ALA A 128 -22.54 -15.00 72.84
N CYS A 129 -23.57 -15.33 72.05
CA CYS A 129 -24.98 -14.84 72.08
C CYS A 129 -25.24 -13.34 71.73
N ASN A 130 -26.43 -12.88 71.25
CA ASN A 130 -27.78 -13.46 71.02
C ASN A 130 -28.58 -12.56 70.02
N HIS A 131 -29.83 -12.76 69.52
CA HIS A 131 -30.87 -13.81 69.57
C HIS A 131 -31.87 -13.60 68.39
N ARG A 132 -32.34 -14.65 67.67
CA ARG A 132 -33.53 -14.69 66.73
C ARG A 132 -33.49 -13.78 65.47
N SER A 133 -34.01 -14.15 64.29
CA SER A 133 -34.51 -15.39 63.66
C SER A 133 -34.69 -15.10 62.12
N ARG A 134 -35.22 -15.92 61.19
CA ARG A 134 -36.03 -17.16 61.18
C ARG A 134 -35.93 -17.83 59.79
N ALA A 135 -36.20 -19.15 59.70
CA ALA A 135 -36.37 -19.95 58.47
C ALA A 135 -35.12 -20.16 57.57
N GLN A 136 -35.21 -21.16 56.68
CA GLN A 136 -34.09 -21.87 56.01
C GLN A 136 -34.63 -22.70 54.80
N PRO A 137 -33.83 -23.41 53.94
CA PRO A 137 -32.50 -23.99 54.20
C PRO A 137 -31.39 -23.86 53.13
N TYR A 138 -30.16 -24.09 53.62
CA TYR A 138 -28.87 -24.42 52.99
C TYR A 138 -28.78 -24.82 51.50
N LYS A 139 -27.75 -24.26 50.83
CA LYS A 139 -26.38 -24.83 50.82
C LYS A 139 -25.32 -23.73 50.70
N ALA A 140 -24.04 -24.05 50.95
CA ALA A 140 -23.03 -23.09 51.39
C ALA A 140 -21.81 -22.96 50.44
N SER A 141 -21.19 -21.77 50.48
CA SER A 141 -19.76 -21.52 50.26
C SER A 141 -19.34 -20.29 51.06
N TYR A 142 -18.11 -20.25 51.57
CA TYR A 142 -17.56 -19.14 52.34
C TYR A 142 -16.68 -18.22 51.48
N HIS A 143 -16.76 -16.91 51.71
CA HIS A 143 -15.62 -16.01 51.60
C HIS A 143 -15.66 -15.00 52.74
N HIS A 144 -14.53 -14.83 53.42
CA HIS A 144 -14.34 -13.75 54.40
C HIS A 144 -13.88 -12.47 53.69
N LEU A 145 -14.51 -11.34 54.03
CA LEU A 145 -13.80 -10.06 54.05
C LEU A 145 -13.12 -9.92 55.42
N THR A 146 -11.90 -9.41 55.42
CA THR A 146 -11.28 -8.79 56.60
C THR A 146 -10.54 -7.54 56.15
N CYS A 147 -10.92 -6.38 56.68
CA CYS A 147 -10.23 -5.12 56.38
C CYS A 147 -8.94 -5.00 57.21
N ALA A 148 -7.93 -4.32 56.65
CA ALA A 148 -6.82 -3.76 57.42
C ALA A 148 -7.03 -2.24 57.55
N VAL A 149 -6.85 -1.69 58.75
CA VAL A 149 -7.03 -0.26 59.04
C VAL A 149 -5.69 0.47 58.91
N ILE A 150 -5.67 1.56 58.14
CA ILE A 150 -4.51 2.45 58.07
C ILE A 150 -4.56 3.44 59.23
N HIS A 151 -3.51 3.46 60.05
CA HIS A 151 -3.33 4.49 61.08
C HIS A 151 -2.98 5.84 60.44
N PHE A 152 -3.79 6.86 60.70
CA PHE A 152 -3.40 8.25 60.50
C PHE A 152 -2.73 8.78 61.76
N ALA A 153 -1.53 9.34 61.61
CA ALA A 153 -0.95 10.28 62.57
C ALA A 153 -1.06 11.69 61.98
N LEU A 154 -1.72 12.59 62.70
CA LEU A 154 -1.89 13.98 62.28
C LEU A 154 -1.01 14.90 63.14
N SER A 155 -0.24 15.76 62.48
CA SER A 155 0.33 16.97 63.07
C SER A 155 -0.01 18.15 62.17
N GLN A 156 -0.74 19.12 62.71
CA GLN A 156 -0.97 20.44 62.12
C GLN A 156 0.33 21.27 62.27
N ASP A 157 0.61 22.37 61.55
CA ASP A 157 -0.27 23.41 61.00
C ASP A 157 0.28 23.99 59.65
N PRO A 158 -0.46 24.89 58.94
CA PRO A 158 -0.18 25.30 57.56
C PRO A 158 0.71 26.54 57.39
N LEU A 159 1.03 26.93 56.14
CA LEU A 159 0.83 28.31 55.63
C LEU A 159 1.13 28.49 54.11
N PHE A 160 0.35 29.37 53.47
CA PHE A 160 0.47 30.01 52.14
C PHE A 160 0.26 29.23 50.81
N ASN A 161 -0.26 29.97 49.81
CA ASN A 161 -0.81 29.52 48.52
C ASN A 161 0.05 29.97 47.32
N GLY A 162 -0.05 29.24 46.19
CA GLY A 162 0.42 29.72 44.88
C GLY A 162 0.46 28.64 43.77
N THR A 163 -0.64 28.41 43.06
CA THR A 163 -0.72 27.63 41.79
C THR A 163 -0.14 28.45 40.62
N VAL A 164 0.25 27.93 39.45
CA VAL A 164 -0.20 26.79 38.59
C VAL A 164 1.06 26.17 37.93
N ILE A 165 1.42 24.89 38.14
CA ILE A 165 1.06 23.65 37.40
C ILE A 165 1.57 23.59 35.95
N ASP A 166 2.31 22.52 35.61
CA ASP A 166 2.39 21.94 34.26
C ASP A 166 2.65 20.41 34.32
N GLU A 167 2.61 19.71 33.17
CA GLU A 167 2.33 18.26 32.97
C GLU A 167 3.21 17.16 33.63
N CYS A 168 2.62 15.97 33.90
CA CYS A 168 2.94 14.66 33.25
C CYS A 168 2.45 13.41 34.03
N ILE A 169 1.58 12.56 33.46
CA ILE A 169 1.31 11.17 33.96
C ILE A 169 1.14 10.14 32.82
N MET A 170 2.17 9.29 32.68
CA MET A 170 2.23 7.84 32.43
C MET A 170 1.46 7.11 31.29
N TRP A 171 2.12 6.03 30.84
CA TRP A 171 1.65 4.98 29.93
C TRP A 171 1.58 3.62 30.67
N PHE A 172 1.09 2.58 29.98
CA PHE A 172 1.11 1.14 30.35
C PHE A 172 0.29 0.65 31.58
N SER A 173 -0.71 -0.20 31.31
CA SER A 173 -0.55 -1.66 31.46
C SER A 173 -1.77 -2.42 30.91
N SER A 174 -1.59 -3.67 30.50
CA SER A 174 -2.62 -4.50 29.82
C SER A 174 -2.64 -5.91 30.39
N SER A 175 -3.82 -6.48 30.67
CA SER A 175 -4.16 -7.91 30.43
C SER A 175 -5.53 -8.35 30.99
N LEU A 176 -6.13 -9.31 30.27
CA LEU A 176 -7.12 -10.33 30.69
C LEU A 176 -8.34 -9.90 31.54
N PHE A 177 -9.50 -9.92 30.89
CA PHE A 177 -10.71 -10.52 31.45
C PHE A 177 -11.30 -11.52 30.44
N LEU A 178 -11.53 -12.77 30.88
CA LEU A 178 -12.20 -13.82 30.11
C LEU A 178 -13.61 -14.02 30.67
N LEU A 179 -14.63 -13.89 29.82
CA LEU A 179 -16.02 -14.20 30.16
C LEU A 179 -16.69 -14.85 28.95
N ALA A 180 -16.89 -16.16 29.01
CA ALA A 180 -17.53 -16.92 27.94
C ALA A 180 -19.05 -16.87 28.08
N ALA A 181 -19.74 -16.40 27.03
CA ALA A 181 -21.20 -16.44 26.93
C ALA A 181 -21.60 -17.29 25.70
N THR A 182 -22.06 -18.52 25.94
CA THR A 182 -22.46 -19.44 24.87
C THR A 182 -23.88 -19.14 24.39
N VAL A 183 -24.03 -18.56 23.21
CA VAL A 183 -25.33 -18.41 22.52
C VAL A 183 -25.46 -19.50 21.46
N SER A 184 -26.45 -20.37 21.61
CA SER A 184 -26.71 -21.45 20.65
C SER A 184 -27.60 -20.95 19.49
N ALA A 185 -26.98 -20.46 18.42
CA ALA A 185 -27.69 -20.10 17.19
C ALA A 185 -28.01 -21.36 16.36
N GLN A 186 -29.31 -21.68 16.20
CA GLN A 186 -29.75 -22.73 15.30
C GLN A 186 -29.76 -22.21 13.85
N TYR A 187 -28.71 -22.52 13.09
CA TYR A 187 -28.66 -22.22 11.66
C TYR A 187 -29.56 -23.20 10.87
N SER A 188 -30.65 -22.69 10.31
CA SER A 188 -31.34 -23.33 9.19
C SER A 188 -30.54 -23.07 7.92
N ALA A 189 -30.07 -24.13 7.25
CA ALA A 189 -29.23 -23.99 6.06
C ALA A 189 -30.02 -23.44 4.85
N PRO A 190 -29.50 -22.44 4.12
CA PRO A 190 -29.94 -22.12 2.77
C PRO A 190 -29.65 -23.29 1.79
N PRO A 191 -30.33 -23.38 0.63
CA PRO A 191 -30.05 -24.41 -0.36
C PRO A 191 -28.68 -24.21 -1.03
N ALA A 192 -27.98 -25.31 -1.31
CA ALA A 192 -26.65 -25.29 -1.89
C ALA A 192 -26.65 -25.04 -3.40
N ASN A 193 -25.89 -24.05 -3.86
CA ASN A 193 -24.75 -24.26 -4.79
C ASN A 193 -24.09 -22.93 -5.18
N HIS A 194 -23.01 -22.56 -4.49
CA HIS A 194 -21.86 -21.92 -5.12
C HIS A 194 -20.60 -22.60 -4.55
N SER A 195 -19.78 -23.16 -5.44
CA SER A 195 -18.52 -23.80 -5.08
C SER A 195 -17.39 -22.78 -5.15
N SER A 196 -17.41 -21.77 -4.27
CA SER A 196 -16.30 -20.84 -4.07
C SER A 196 -15.12 -21.58 -3.45
N SER A 197 -14.29 -22.20 -4.30
CA SER A 197 -12.99 -22.71 -3.89
C SER A 197 -12.13 -21.54 -3.44
N LEU A 198 -11.73 -21.52 -2.17
CA LEU A 198 -10.79 -20.51 -1.65
C LEU A 198 -9.45 -20.62 -2.39
N GLY A 199 -9.26 -19.74 -3.36
CA GLY A 199 -8.19 -19.79 -4.36
C GLY A 199 -8.59 -18.98 -5.60
N PRO A 200 -7.78 -19.02 -6.67
CA PRO A 200 -8.12 -18.39 -7.94
C PRO A 200 -9.08 -19.25 -8.78
N ASP A 201 -9.80 -18.61 -9.71
CA ASP A 201 -10.54 -19.25 -10.80
C ASP A 201 -9.60 -19.76 -11.92
N GLU A 202 -10.19 -20.27 -13.00
CA GLU A 202 -9.44 -20.75 -14.18
C GLU A 202 -8.67 -19.65 -14.93
N ASN A 203 -9.00 -18.38 -14.68
CA ASN A 203 -8.35 -17.20 -15.24
C ASN A 203 -7.26 -16.62 -14.31
N GLY A 204 -7.02 -17.23 -13.14
CA GLY A 204 -6.03 -16.79 -12.15
C GLY A 204 -6.54 -15.74 -11.15
N LYS A 205 -7.85 -15.51 -11.08
CA LYS A 205 -8.49 -14.41 -10.34
C LYS A 205 -9.18 -14.89 -9.06
N TYR A 206 -9.00 -14.15 -7.98
CA TYR A 206 -9.60 -14.40 -6.66
C TYR A 206 -10.86 -13.54 -6.52
N GLU A 207 -12.03 -14.15 -6.34
CA GLU A 207 -13.29 -13.43 -6.14
C GLU A 207 -13.61 -13.22 -4.65
N ILE A 208 -13.95 -11.98 -4.28
CA ILE A 208 -14.60 -11.65 -2.99
C ILE A 208 -15.92 -10.93 -3.25
N SER A 209 -16.87 -11.05 -2.31
CA SER A 209 -18.24 -10.55 -2.50
C SER A 209 -18.94 -10.17 -1.20
N ALA A 210 -20.00 -9.37 -1.33
CA ALA A 210 -20.97 -9.07 -0.28
C ALA A 210 -22.35 -8.79 -0.92
N GLU A 211 -23.33 -8.35 -0.13
CA GLU A 211 -24.64 -7.97 -0.68
C GLU A 211 -24.51 -6.83 -1.71
N GLY A 212 -24.93 -7.08 -2.96
CA GLY A 212 -24.98 -6.06 -4.02
C GLY A 212 -23.66 -5.74 -4.71
N ILE A 213 -22.54 -6.30 -4.26
CA ILE A 213 -21.19 -6.04 -4.78
C ILE A 213 -20.34 -7.31 -4.81
N ARG A 214 -19.57 -7.53 -5.89
CA ARG A 214 -18.54 -8.57 -5.98
C ARG A 214 -17.38 -8.09 -6.84
N GLY A 215 -16.17 -8.58 -6.61
CA GLY A 215 -14.99 -8.15 -7.33
C GLY A 215 -13.93 -9.23 -7.42
N LEU A 216 -13.18 -9.22 -8.51
CA LEU A 216 -12.11 -10.16 -8.76
C LEU A 216 -10.76 -9.44 -8.71
N PHE A 217 -9.80 -10.06 -8.04
CA PHE A 217 -8.48 -9.52 -7.71
C PHE A 217 -7.39 -10.50 -8.14
N ILE A 218 -6.18 -9.98 -8.41
CA ILE A 218 -5.04 -10.80 -8.84
C ILE A 218 -3.77 -10.50 -8.03
N PRO A 219 -2.84 -11.45 -7.91
CA PRO A 219 -1.57 -11.24 -7.20
C PRO A 219 -0.67 -10.18 -7.86
N TYR A 220 -0.70 -10.08 -9.18
CA TYR A 220 0.09 -9.10 -9.92
C TYR A 220 -0.41 -7.68 -9.63
N GLY A 221 0.48 -6.84 -9.11
CA GLY A 221 0.18 -5.49 -8.64
C GLY A 221 -0.78 -5.38 -7.46
N ALA A 222 -1.15 -6.50 -6.83
CA ALA A 222 -2.33 -6.61 -5.94
C ALA A 222 -3.58 -5.99 -6.59
N SER A 223 -3.79 -6.23 -7.89
CA SER A 223 -4.71 -5.45 -8.70
C SER A 223 -6.17 -5.89 -8.54
N ILE A 224 -7.10 -4.94 -8.56
CA ILE A 224 -8.51 -5.23 -8.86
C ILE A 224 -8.66 -5.39 -10.38
N SER A 225 -9.22 -6.52 -10.83
CA SER A 225 -9.40 -6.85 -12.24
C SER A 225 -10.84 -6.72 -12.73
N ASN A 226 -11.82 -6.90 -11.84
CA ASN A 226 -13.24 -6.71 -12.13
C ASN A 226 -13.94 -6.16 -10.87
N LEU A 227 -14.95 -5.30 -11.05
CA LEU A 227 -15.79 -4.82 -9.96
C LEU A 227 -17.23 -4.71 -10.43
N PHE A 228 -18.09 -5.53 -9.87
CA PHE A 228 -19.46 -5.73 -10.29
C PHE A 228 -20.43 -5.10 -9.29
N VAL A 229 -21.28 -4.20 -9.79
CA VAL A 229 -22.37 -3.55 -9.04
C VAL A 229 -23.64 -3.47 -9.89
N LYS A 230 -24.80 -3.27 -9.26
CA LYS A 230 -26.11 -3.23 -9.96
C LYS A 230 -26.59 -1.82 -10.29
N GLY A 231 -27.02 -1.62 -11.53
CA GLY A 231 -27.65 -0.39 -11.99
C GLY A 231 -29.14 -0.29 -11.65
N ARG A 232 -29.77 0.84 -12.02
CA ARG A 232 -31.21 1.10 -11.87
C ARG A 232 -32.10 0.13 -12.67
N ASP A 233 -31.52 -0.57 -13.65
CA ASP A 233 -32.15 -1.64 -14.42
C ASP A 233 -32.02 -3.02 -13.75
N GLY A 234 -31.44 -3.08 -12.54
CA GLY A 234 -31.17 -4.31 -11.80
C GLY A 234 -30.04 -5.18 -12.37
N LYS A 235 -29.43 -4.76 -13.49
CA LYS A 235 -28.35 -5.50 -14.14
C LYS A 235 -27.03 -5.23 -13.45
N GLU A 236 -26.28 -6.28 -13.26
CA GLU A 236 -24.89 -6.22 -12.81
C GLU A 236 -23.99 -5.72 -13.94
N ARG A 237 -23.00 -4.88 -13.61
CA ARG A 237 -22.11 -4.19 -14.57
C ARG A 237 -20.69 -4.18 -14.02
N ASP A 238 -19.72 -4.54 -14.85
CA ASP A 238 -18.30 -4.44 -14.51
C ASP A 238 -17.81 -3.01 -14.75
N ILE A 239 -17.59 -2.26 -13.67
CA ILE A 239 -17.39 -0.80 -13.71
C ILE A 239 -15.92 -0.35 -13.66
N VAL A 240 -14.96 -1.27 -13.68
CA VAL A 240 -13.52 -0.96 -13.76
C VAL A 240 -12.87 -1.63 -14.96
N LEU A 241 -11.86 -1.02 -15.57
CA LEU A 241 -11.02 -1.65 -16.59
C LEU A 241 -10.05 -2.67 -15.97
N GLY A 242 -9.48 -3.50 -16.84
CA GLY A 242 -8.61 -4.62 -16.52
C GLY A 242 -8.53 -5.57 -17.72
N PHE A 243 -8.00 -6.78 -17.52
CA PHE A 243 -7.96 -7.83 -18.54
C PHE A 243 -8.82 -9.05 -18.17
N ASP A 244 -9.09 -9.92 -19.14
CA ASP A 244 -9.93 -11.11 -18.93
C ASP A 244 -9.20 -12.17 -18.09
N THR A 245 -7.89 -12.35 -18.24
CA THR A 245 -7.07 -13.24 -17.38
C THR A 245 -6.07 -12.48 -16.52
N ALA A 246 -5.54 -13.15 -15.49
CA ALA A 246 -4.44 -12.63 -14.68
C ALA A 246 -3.10 -12.61 -15.43
N ALA A 247 -2.91 -13.47 -16.44
CA ALA A 247 -1.66 -13.56 -17.20
C ALA A 247 -1.48 -12.37 -18.16
N ASP A 248 -2.57 -11.79 -18.65
CA ASP A 248 -2.55 -10.61 -19.55
C ASP A 248 -1.90 -9.38 -18.89
N TYR A 249 -1.93 -9.28 -17.55
CA TYR A 249 -1.31 -8.20 -16.79
C TYR A 249 0.23 -8.23 -16.82
N GLU A 250 0.85 -9.38 -17.10
CA GLU A 250 2.31 -9.48 -17.31
C GLU A 250 2.73 -9.13 -18.76
N GLY A 251 1.79 -8.69 -19.60
CA GLY A 251 1.99 -8.36 -21.01
C GLY A 251 2.52 -6.95 -21.29
N GLU A 252 2.90 -6.69 -22.55
CA GLU A 252 3.46 -5.40 -23.00
C GLU A 252 2.49 -4.20 -22.92
N VAL A 253 1.20 -4.44 -22.67
CA VAL A 253 0.14 -3.42 -22.61
C VAL A 253 -0.54 -3.46 -21.25
N HIS A 254 0.13 -2.99 -20.20
CA HIS A 254 -0.44 -2.81 -18.86
C HIS A 254 -0.28 -1.35 -18.40
N PRO A 255 -1.32 -0.51 -18.52
CA PRO A 255 -1.27 0.90 -18.14
C PRO A 255 -1.66 1.07 -16.67
N HIS A 256 -0.96 0.40 -15.75
CA HIS A 256 -1.26 0.47 -14.30
C HIS A 256 -2.71 0.09 -13.93
N PHE A 257 -3.38 -0.80 -14.68
CA PHE A 257 -4.80 -1.12 -14.47
C PHE A 257 -5.10 -1.72 -13.08
N GLY A 258 -5.74 -0.96 -12.20
CA GLY A 258 -6.31 -1.45 -10.94
C GLY A 258 -5.30 -1.88 -9.87
N GLY A 259 -4.00 -1.74 -10.13
CA GLY A 259 -2.91 -2.11 -9.22
C GLY A 259 -2.69 -1.11 -8.09
N VAL A 260 -1.66 -1.39 -7.29
CA VAL A 260 -1.11 -0.48 -6.28
C VAL A 260 0.24 0.07 -6.76
N PRO A 261 0.28 1.26 -7.38
CA PRO A 261 1.51 1.99 -7.65
C PRO A 261 2.38 2.12 -6.40
N GLY A 262 3.68 1.87 -6.53
CA GLY A 262 4.57 1.81 -5.37
C GLY A 262 6.05 1.67 -5.70
N ARG A 263 6.96 2.17 -4.86
CA ARG A 263 6.72 2.75 -3.51
C ARG A 263 6.06 4.13 -3.47
N TYR A 264 6.08 4.84 -4.59
CA TYR A 264 5.63 6.21 -4.68
C TYR A 264 4.74 6.39 -5.91
N ALA A 265 3.43 6.54 -5.68
CA ALA A 265 2.44 6.84 -6.69
C ALA A 265 2.69 8.20 -7.34
N ASN A 266 2.15 8.40 -8.55
CA ASN A 266 2.37 9.60 -9.36
C ASN A 266 3.88 9.90 -9.56
N ARG A 267 4.27 11.17 -9.72
CA ARG A 267 5.60 11.56 -10.21
C ARG A 267 6.57 12.00 -9.10
N ILE A 268 7.85 11.68 -9.28
CA ILE A 268 9.02 12.23 -8.58
C ILE A 268 9.86 13.05 -9.58
N LYS A 269 10.03 14.33 -9.27
CA LYS A 269 10.77 15.32 -10.06
C LYS A 269 12.25 14.96 -10.19
N ASN A 270 12.78 15.04 -11.42
CA ASN A 270 14.17 14.71 -11.77
C ASN A 270 14.59 13.27 -11.38
N SER A 271 13.64 12.40 -11.02
CA SER A 271 13.92 11.06 -10.47
C SER A 271 14.79 11.09 -9.21
N SER A 272 14.70 12.15 -8.40
CA SER A 272 15.50 12.30 -7.19
C SER A 272 14.74 12.95 -6.03
N PHE A 273 15.27 12.77 -4.82
CA PHE A 273 14.79 13.39 -3.58
C PHE A 273 15.89 13.40 -2.52
N VAL A 274 15.69 14.15 -1.43
CA VAL A 274 16.65 14.26 -0.33
C VAL A 274 16.03 13.79 0.99
N ILE A 275 16.74 12.93 1.73
CA ILE A 275 16.40 12.55 3.11
C ILE A 275 17.63 12.78 3.99
N ASP A 276 17.46 13.49 5.12
CA ASP A 276 18.53 13.79 6.09
C ASP A 276 19.80 14.40 5.45
N GLY A 277 19.62 15.20 4.38
CA GLY A 277 20.72 15.81 3.62
C GLY A 277 21.44 14.88 2.64
N THR A 278 21.00 13.61 2.52
CA THR A 278 21.49 12.66 1.52
C THR A 278 20.57 12.67 0.31
N GLU A 279 21.12 12.92 -0.88
CA GLU A 279 20.40 12.79 -2.15
C GLU A 279 20.29 11.31 -2.55
N TYR A 280 19.09 10.92 -2.98
CA TYR A 280 18.79 9.61 -3.55
C TYR A 280 18.28 9.77 -4.99
N GLN A 281 18.62 8.79 -5.82
CA GLN A 281 18.31 8.76 -7.25
C GLN A 281 17.55 7.45 -7.52
N VAL A 282 16.35 7.57 -8.08
CA VAL A 282 15.44 6.47 -8.40
C VAL A 282 15.38 6.22 -9.92
N LEU A 283 14.89 5.06 -10.34
CA LEU A 283 14.91 4.69 -11.74
C LEU A 283 13.83 5.45 -12.54
N PRO A 284 14.20 6.22 -13.57
CA PRO A 284 13.25 6.91 -14.42
C PRO A 284 12.54 5.94 -15.40
N ASN A 285 11.28 6.23 -15.68
CA ASN A 285 10.46 5.54 -16.69
C ASN A 285 9.62 6.52 -17.55
N GLU A 286 9.61 7.81 -17.23
CA GLU A 286 8.74 8.80 -17.87
C GLU A 286 9.54 9.99 -18.45
N ASN A 287 8.89 10.78 -19.31
CA ASN A 287 9.34 12.11 -19.71
C ASN A 287 10.76 12.13 -20.32
N ASN A 288 11.04 11.20 -21.24
CA ASN A 288 12.36 10.93 -21.83
C ASN A 288 13.42 10.51 -20.81
N ASN A 289 13.01 9.71 -19.82
CA ASN A 289 13.79 9.21 -18.69
C ASN A 289 14.36 10.33 -17.79
N ASN A 290 13.61 11.41 -17.61
CA ASN A 290 13.95 12.47 -16.64
C ASN A 290 13.20 12.30 -15.30
N ASN A 291 12.02 11.68 -15.30
CA ASN A 291 11.19 11.53 -14.11
C ASN A 291 10.82 10.06 -13.83
N THR A 292 10.59 9.76 -12.56
CA THR A 292 10.03 8.49 -12.09
C THR A 292 8.53 8.67 -11.88
N LEU A 293 7.73 7.78 -12.47
CA LEU A 293 6.29 7.70 -12.36
C LEU A 293 5.91 6.35 -11.70
N HIS A 294 4.97 6.36 -10.76
CA HIS A 294 4.38 5.18 -10.09
C HIS A 294 5.38 4.21 -9.43
N GLY A 295 6.61 4.67 -9.15
CA GLY A 295 7.67 3.91 -8.49
C GLY A 295 8.76 3.37 -9.42
N GLY A 296 8.69 3.60 -10.73
CA GLY A 296 9.74 3.25 -11.68
C GLY A 296 9.36 2.13 -12.66
N PRO A 297 10.29 1.67 -13.50
CA PRO A 297 10.04 0.68 -14.55
C PRO A 297 9.69 -0.72 -14.03
N ASP A 298 10.01 -1.05 -12.78
CA ASP A 298 9.54 -2.27 -12.08
C ASP A 298 9.00 -1.89 -10.68
N GLY A 299 8.04 -0.96 -10.71
CA GLY A 299 7.20 -0.54 -9.58
C GLY A 299 6.27 -1.66 -9.09
N TRP A 300 5.59 -1.43 -7.97
CA TRP A 300 4.81 -2.47 -7.28
C TRP A 300 3.66 -3.04 -8.12
N ASP A 301 3.02 -2.21 -8.95
CA ASP A 301 1.94 -2.58 -9.86
C ASP A 301 2.39 -3.39 -11.10
N TYR A 302 3.70 -3.58 -11.28
CA TYR A 302 4.31 -4.51 -12.26
C TYR A 302 4.86 -5.78 -11.60
N ARG A 303 4.52 -6.06 -10.33
CA ARG A 303 5.13 -7.15 -9.54
C ARG A 303 4.10 -8.06 -8.89
N ASN A 304 4.41 -9.35 -8.84
CA ASN A 304 3.59 -10.33 -8.12
C ASN A 304 3.72 -10.16 -6.60
N PHE A 305 2.59 -9.89 -5.94
CA PHE A 305 2.42 -9.99 -4.49
C PHE A 305 2.14 -11.45 -4.09
N THR A 306 2.37 -11.79 -2.82
CA THR A 306 1.89 -13.05 -2.23
C THR A 306 0.49 -12.86 -1.66
N VAL A 307 -0.48 -13.73 -2.01
CA VAL A 307 -1.75 -13.81 -1.27
C VAL A 307 -1.48 -14.45 0.09
N VAL A 308 -1.74 -13.70 1.17
CA VAL A 308 -1.48 -14.14 2.56
C VAL A 308 -2.75 -14.42 3.36
N ALA A 309 -3.91 -13.92 2.92
CA ALA A 309 -5.22 -14.29 3.44
C ALA A 309 -6.30 -14.13 2.35
N HIS A 310 -7.32 -14.99 2.38
CA HIS A 310 -8.49 -14.95 1.50
C HIS A 310 -9.71 -15.55 2.21
N THR A 311 -10.83 -14.84 2.19
CA THR A 311 -12.17 -15.22 2.69
C THR A 311 -13.21 -14.86 1.63
N GLU A 312 -14.48 -15.21 1.85
CA GLU A 312 -15.60 -14.88 0.94
C GLU A 312 -15.76 -13.36 0.70
N ASP A 313 -15.31 -12.55 1.67
CA ASP A 313 -15.52 -11.10 1.77
C ASP A 313 -14.22 -10.27 1.81
N SER A 314 -13.04 -10.90 1.80
CA SER A 314 -11.76 -10.19 2.01
C SER A 314 -10.55 -10.92 1.42
N ILE A 315 -9.58 -10.17 0.90
CA ILE A 315 -8.29 -10.68 0.43
C ILE A 315 -7.14 -9.76 0.85
N THR A 316 -6.07 -10.35 1.38
CA THR A 316 -4.83 -9.64 1.74
C THR A 316 -3.67 -10.14 0.90
N PHE A 317 -3.07 -9.21 0.17
CA PHE A 317 -1.80 -9.35 -0.55
C PHE A 317 -0.65 -8.80 0.29
N SER A 318 0.56 -9.32 0.10
CA SER A 318 1.78 -8.77 0.70
C SER A 318 2.96 -8.79 -0.26
N ILE A 319 3.79 -7.75 -0.17
CA ILE A 319 5.06 -7.62 -0.91
C ILE A 319 6.18 -7.24 0.05
N VAL A 320 7.36 -7.79 -0.20
CA VAL A 320 8.63 -7.31 0.38
C VAL A 320 9.37 -6.59 -0.73
N ASP A 321 9.72 -5.34 -0.49
CA ASP A 321 10.43 -4.49 -1.43
C ASP A 321 11.83 -4.12 -0.89
N PRO A 322 12.92 -4.72 -1.40
CA PRO A 322 14.22 -4.67 -0.74
C PRO A 322 14.95 -3.33 -0.91
N ASP A 323 15.94 -3.10 -0.03
CA ASP A 323 16.83 -1.93 -0.06
C ASP A 323 17.51 -1.75 -1.43
N GLY A 324 17.33 -0.57 -2.03
CA GLY A 324 17.85 -0.21 -3.36
C GLY A 324 16.96 -0.61 -4.54
N LYS A 325 15.81 -1.27 -4.34
CA LYS A 325 14.89 -1.59 -5.44
C LYS A 325 14.28 -0.29 -6.02
N GLU A 326 14.32 -0.18 -7.35
CA GLU A 326 14.07 1.03 -8.13
C GLU A 326 14.87 2.27 -7.67
N GLY A 327 16.00 2.06 -6.98
CA GLY A 327 16.87 3.10 -6.41
C GLY A 327 16.42 3.63 -5.04
N PHE A 328 15.23 3.25 -4.55
CA PHE A 328 14.72 3.71 -3.27
C PHE A 328 15.50 3.08 -2.09
N PRO A 329 15.90 3.87 -1.07
CA PRO A 329 16.61 3.35 0.09
C PRO A 329 15.69 2.54 1.02
N GLY A 330 16.26 1.59 1.74
CA GLY A 330 15.56 0.82 2.77
C GLY A 330 14.67 -0.28 2.19
N GLU A 331 14.45 -1.30 3.01
CA GLU A 331 13.44 -2.34 2.74
C GLU A 331 12.07 -1.85 3.25
N VAL A 332 11.03 -2.18 2.50
CA VAL A 332 9.62 -1.96 2.88
C VAL A 332 8.87 -3.28 2.83
N VAL A 333 8.17 -3.62 3.91
CA VAL A 333 7.20 -4.73 3.93
C VAL A 333 5.80 -4.13 3.92
N SER A 334 4.95 -4.56 2.98
CA SER A 334 3.62 -4.00 2.80
C SER A 334 2.53 -5.07 2.79
N TYR A 335 1.34 -4.67 3.23
CA TYR A 335 0.10 -5.42 3.16
C TYR A 335 -0.97 -4.56 2.49
N VAL A 336 -1.60 -5.11 1.45
CA VAL A 336 -2.74 -4.52 0.74
C VAL A 336 -3.94 -5.42 1.01
N THR A 337 -4.92 -4.93 1.76
CA THR A 337 -6.16 -5.65 2.06
C THR A 337 -7.32 -4.98 1.35
N TYR A 338 -8.08 -5.77 0.61
CA TYR A 338 -9.39 -5.40 0.10
C TYR A 338 -10.45 -6.18 0.84
N SER A 339 -11.57 -5.54 1.17
CA SER A 339 -12.73 -6.23 1.72
C SER A 339 -14.04 -5.65 1.21
N MET A 340 -15.10 -6.44 1.29
CA MET A 340 -16.45 -6.06 0.87
C MET A 340 -17.42 -6.13 2.04
N ALA A 341 -18.34 -5.16 2.04
CA ALA A 341 -19.52 -5.12 2.89
C ALA A 341 -20.71 -4.75 1.99
N PRO A 342 -21.98 -4.79 2.45
CA PRO A 342 -23.14 -4.46 1.62
C PRO A 342 -22.96 -3.16 0.82
N ASN A 343 -22.99 -3.29 -0.50
CA ASN A 343 -22.74 -2.24 -1.50
C ASN A 343 -21.46 -1.41 -1.26
N THR A 344 -20.43 -1.97 -0.62
CA THR A 344 -19.21 -1.23 -0.21
C THR A 344 -17.96 -2.03 -0.48
N TRP A 345 -17.00 -1.44 -1.21
CA TRP A 345 -15.63 -1.95 -1.31
C TRP A 345 -14.71 -1.10 -0.44
N ASN A 346 -13.86 -1.75 0.36
CA ASN A 346 -12.90 -1.09 1.24
C ASN A 346 -11.47 -1.44 0.82
N ILE A 347 -10.58 -0.47 0.93
CA ILE A 347 -9.15 -0.62 0.72
C ILE A 347 -8.43 -0.25 2.02
N LYS A 348 -7.53 -1.11 2.49
CA LYS A 348 -6.55 -0.80 3.52
C LYS A 348 -5.15 -1.19 3.07
N ILE A 349 -4.28 -0.18 2.92
CA ILE A 349 -2.86 -0.38 2.64
C ILE A 349 -2.06 -0.02 3.90
N SER A 350 -1.07 -0.83 4.25
CA SER A 350 -0.17 -0.55 5.36
C SER A 350 1.25 -1.01 5.02
N ALA A 351 2.22 -0.09 5.07
CA ALA A 351 3.60 -0.36 4.66
C ALA A 351 4.61 0.11 5.71
N LEU A 352 5.58 -0.76 6.01
CA LEU A 352 6.55 -0.59 7.09
C LEU A 352 7.96 -0.51 6.50
N ALA A 353 8.63 0.63 6.68
CA ALA A 353 10.04 0.78 6.36
C ALA A 353 10.90 0.13 7.45
N THR A 354 11.58 -0.98 7.13
CA THR A 354 12.20 -1.86 8.13
C THR A 354 13.66 -1.52 8.42
N THR A 355 14.42 -1.00 7.44
CA THR A 355 15.89 -0.82 7.57
C THR A 355 16.43 0.60 7.40
N LYS A 356 15.76 1.50 6.65
CA LYS A 356 16.16 2.92 6.47
C LYS A 356 14.93 3.81 6.32
N LYS A 357 15.12 5.14 6.42
CA LYS A 357 14.11 6.09 5.94
C LYS A 357 13.94 5.94 4.42
N THR A 358 12.71 6.03 3.93
CA THR A 358 12.31 5.92 2.52
C THR A 358 11.06 6.76 2.28
N PRO A 359 10.83 7.31 1.07
CA PRO A 359 9.51 7.77 0.71
C PRO A 359 8.56 6.58 0.53
N ILE A 360 7.30 6.76 0.93
CA ILE A 360 6.17 5.86 0.66
C ILE A 360 4.94 6.73 0.40
N MET A 361 4.33 6.57 -0.78
CA MET A 361 3.01 7.11 -1.10
C MET A 361 2.33 6.09 -2.00
N LEU A 362 1.20 5.53 -1.56
CA LEU A 362 0.53 4.41 -2.24
C LEU A 362 -0.93 4.77 -2.48
N THR A 363 -1.55 4.12 -3.45
CA THR A 363 -2.97 4.28 -3.80
C THR A 363 -3.48 3.03 -4.51
N ASN A 364 -4.73 3.03 -5.00
CA ASN A 364 -5.21 2.04 -5.95
C ASN A 364 -5.59 2.73 -7.27
N HIS A 365 -5.04 2.24 -8.37
CA HIS A 365 -5.12 2.88 -9.69
C HIS A 365 -6.27 2.31 -10.55
N ALA A 366 -7.46 2.16 -9.94
CA ALA A 366 -8.65 1.69 -10.63
C ALA A 366 -9.15 2.71 -11.69
N TYR A 367 -9.44 2.20 -12.88
CA TYR A 367 -9.93 2.93 -14.04
C TYR A 367 -11.43 2.73 -14.21
N TRP A 368 -12.24 3.73 -13.87
CA TRP A 368 -13.69 3.61 -13.69
C TRP A 368 -14.49 3.99 -14.94
N ASN A 369 -15.51 3.20 -15.26
CA ASN A 369 -16.65 3.60 -16.08
C ASN A 369 -17.93 2.96 -15.52
N LEU A 370 -18.76 3.75 -14.83
CA LEU A 370 -19.96 3.27 -14.15
C LEU A 370 -21.05 2.68 -15.08
N ASP A 371 -20.96 2.89 -16.40
CA ASP A 371 -21.90 2.30 -17.36
C ASP A 371 -21.42 0.93 -17.88
N GLY A 372 -20.19 0.51 -17.55
CA GLY A 372 -19.55 -0.69 -18.06
C GLY A 372 -19.35 -0.66 -19.58
N PHE A 373 -19.18 0.55 -20.16
CA PHE A 373 -19.11 0.81 -21.61
C PHE A 373 -20.37 0.43 -22.42
N ALA A 374 -21.46 0.05 -21.73
CA ALA A 374 -22.68 -0.51 -22.32
C ALA A 374 -23.77 0.52 -22.65
N ASN A 375 -23.55 1.80 -22.34
CA ASN A 375 -24.49 2.89 -22.64
C ASN A 375 -24.61 3.08 -24.17
N PRO A 376 -25.79 2.97 -24.79
CA PRO A 376 -25.92 2.96 -26.24
C PRO A 376 -25.61 4.31 -26.91
N GLU A 377 -25.68 5.41 -26.17
CA GLU A 377 -25.46 6.77 -26.69
C GLU A 377 -24.00 7.22 -26.54
N ASP A 378 -23.32 6.80 -25.47
CA ASP A 378 -21.96 7.21 -25.14
C ASP A 378 -21.12 6.01 -24.66
N ALA A 379 -19.84 5.96 -25.05
CA ALA A 379 -18.88 4.94 -24.58
C ALA A 379 -17.81 5.54 -23.64
N THR A 380 -17.88 6.85 -23.38
CA THR A 380 -16.94 7.60 -22.55
C THR A 380 -17.42 7.76 -21.12
N ALA A 381 -16.54 8.25 -20.24
CA ALA A 381 -16.89 8.72 -18.90
C ALA A 381 -17.28 10.21 -18.88
N LEU A 382 -17.44 10.87 -20.04
CA LEU A 382 -17.68 12.32 -20.11
C LEU A 382 -19.08 12.71 -19.62
N ASN A 383 -20.07 11.84 -19.73
CA ASN A 383 -21.41 12.07 -19.20
C ASN A 383 -21.56 11.80 -17.70
N HIS A 384 -20.55 11.23 -17.05
CA HIS A 384 -20.56 10.96 -15.62
C HIS A 384 -20.43 12.28 -14.85
N THR A 385 -21.23 12.44 -13.80
CA THR A 385 -21.22 13.59 -12.90
C THR A 385 -20.22 13.34 -11.78
N PHE A 386 -19.26 14.24 -11.62
CA PHE A 386 -18.19 14.16 -10.64
C PHE A 386 -18.26 15.33 -9.64
N TYR A 387 -17.88 15.08 -8.39
CA TYR A 387 -17.94 16.06 -7.31
C TYR A 387 -16.81 15.83 -6.29
N LEU A 388 -16.21 16.91 -5.80
CA LEU A 388 -15.09 16.93 -4.84
C LEU A 388 -15.33 18.00 -3.75
N PRO A 389 -16.24 17.79 -2.78
CA PRO A 389 -16.75 18.84 -1.88
C PRO A 389 -15.69 19.63 -1.08
N TYR A 390 -14.52 19.03 -0.84
CA TYR A 390 -13.44 19.66 -0.06
C TYR A 390 -12.29 20.21 -0.92
N SER A 391 -12.38 20.13 -2.25
CA SER A 391 -11.26 20.37 -3.16
C SER A 391 -11.29 21.73 -3.85
N GLY A 392 -11.35 22.80 -3.05
CA GLY A 392 -11.20 24.18 -3.53
C GLY A 392 -9.80 24.54 -4.05
N GLN A 393 -8.83 23.63 -3.94
CA GLN A 393 -7.45 23.80 -4.40
C GLN A 393 -6.90 22.52 -5.04
N ARG A 394 -5.81 22.67 -5.80
CA ARG A 394 -5.04 21.58 -6.41
C ARG A 394 -3.55 21.94 -6.46
N VAL A 395 -2.70 20.93 -6.66
CA VAL A 395 -1.28 21.15 -6.95
C VAL A 395 -1.12 21.79 -8.34
N GLY A 396 -0.20 22.75 -8.46
CA GLY A 396 0.28 23.31 -9.72
C GLY A 396 1.36 22.42 -10.35
N VAL A 397 1.30 22.27 -11.67
CA VAL A 397 2.20 21.39 -12.45
C VAL A 397 2.59 22.06 -13.75
N ASP A 398 3.77 21.71 -14.26
CA ASP A 398 4.27 22.19 -15.54
C ASP A 398 3.67 21.43 -16.75
N GLY A 399 4.13 21.76 -17.95
CA GLY A 399 3.67 21.16 -19.20
C GLY A 399 3.99 19.66 -19.37
N ILE A 400 4.78 19.06 -18.47
CA ILE A 400 5.07 17.62 -18.41
C ILE A 400 4.54 16.97 -17.11
N LEU A 401 3.60 17.66 -16.45
CA LEU A 401 2.87 17.21 -15.26
C LEU A 401 3.72 17.06 -13.98
N ILE A 402 4.85 17.74 -13.93
CA ILE A 402 5.71 17.78 -12.73
C ILE A 402 5.35 18.99 -11.86
N PRO A 403 5.18 18.82 -10.53
CA PRO A 403 4.86 19.93 -9.64
C PRO A 403 5.84 21.10 -9.69
N ASP A 404 5.29 22.31 -9.74
CA ASP A 404 6.04 23.57 -9.86
C ASP A 404 6.24 24.30 -8.51
N GLY A 405 5.74 23.73 -7.42
CA GLY A 405 5.75 24.30 -6.07
C GLY A 405 4.52 25.17 -5.75
N THR A 406 3.67 25.47 -6.74
CA THR A 406 2.47 26.29 -6.54
C THR A 406 1.26 25.45 -6.10
N ILE A 407 0.36 26.08 -5.35
CA ILE A 407 -0.95 25.54 -5.00
C ILE A 407 -2.00 26.46 -5.62
N LEU A 408 -2.79 25.94 -6.55
CA LEU A 408 -3.68 26.73 -7.39
C LEU A 408 -5.13 26.62 -6.91
N PRO A 409 -5.90 27.72 -6.88
CA PRO A 409 -7.31 27.69 -6.54
C PRO A 409 -8.13 27.09 -7.69
N ASN A 410 -9.12 26.26 -7.34
CA ASN A 410 -10.15 25.83 -8.28
C ASN A 410 -11.26 26.89 -8.27
N GLU A 411 -11.02 28.02 -8.94
CA GLU A 411 -11.97 29.14 -8.96
C GLU A 411 -13.36 28.72 -9.43
N LYS A 412 -14.41 29.32 -8.87
CA LYS A 412 -15.78 28.91 -9.16
C LYS A 412 -16.11 29.08 -10.64
N TYR A 413 -16.73 28.06 -11.24
CA TYR A 413 -17.02 27.93 -12.68
C TYR A 413 -15.81 27.72 -13.60
N SER A 414 -14.58 27.66 -13.09
CA SER A 414 -13.40 27.27 -13.89
C SER A 414 -13.50 25.82 -14.37
N VAL A 415 -12.66 25.43 -15.33
CA VAL A 415 -12.62 24.03 -15.80
C VAL A 415 -12.32 23.04 -14.66
N ASN A 416 -11.57 23.46 -13.64
CA ASN A 416 -11.24 22.64 -12.47
C ASN A 416 -12.24 22.73 -11.31
N ASP A 417 -13.32 23.51 -11.43
CA ASP A 417 -14.37 23.54 -10.41
C ASP A 417 -15.21 22.25 -10.46
N PHE A 418 -14.86 21.32 -9.57
CA PHE A 418 -15.68 20.16 -9.19
C PHE A 418 -16.13 20.23 -7.72
N TRP A 419 -15.87 21.34 -7.01
CA TRP A 419 -16.10 21.44 -5.55
C TRP A 419 -17.29 22.31 -5.19
N SER A 420 -17.63 23.31 -6.02
CA SER A 420 -18.74 24.21 -5.73
C SER A 420 -20.11 23.61 -6.04
N ALA A 421 -20.17 22.65 -6.98
CA ALA A 421 -21.33 21.81 -7.30
C ALA A 421 -20.90 20.55 -8.07
N PRO A 422 -21.70 19.46 -8.08
CA PRO A 422 -21.47 18.32 -8.96
C PRO A 422 -21.52 18.73 -10.44
N LYS A 423 -20.56 18.26 -11.24
CA LYS A 423 -20.38 18.66 -12.65
C LYS A 423 -20.06 17.45 -13.53
N LYS A 424 -20.67 17.37 -14.72
CA LYS A 424 -20.30 16.34 -15.71
C LYS A 424 -18.84 16.52 -16.15
N ILE A 425 -18.05 15.44 -16.19
CA ILE A 425 -16.63 15.48 -16.58
C ILE A 425 -16.46 16.17 -17.95
N GLY A 426 -17.37 15.87 -18.88
CA GLY A 426 -17.41 16.44 -20.23
C GLY A 426 -17.82 17.91 -20.35
N ALA A 427 -18.33 18.54 -19.29
CA ALA A 427 -18.97 19.86 -19.37
C ALA A 427 -18.07 20.98 -19.91
N ASN A 428 -16.75 20.85 -19.76
CA ASN A 428 -15.76 21.83 -20.20
C ASN A 428 -14.93 21.37 -21.43
N MET A 429 -15.29 20.29 -22.13
CA MET A 429 -14.46 19.72 -23.21
C MET A 429 -14.20 20.64 -24.42
N THR A 430 -14.98 21.70 -24.58
CA THR A 430 -14.82 22.75 -25.61
C THR A 430 -14.26 24.07 -25.07
N ALA A 431 -13.96 24.16 -23.76
CA ALA A 431 -13.41 25.35 -23.13
C ALA A 431 -11.91 25.48 -23.46
N PRO A 432 -11.42 26.64 -23.95
CA PRO A 432 -10.00 26.83 -24.27
C PRO A 432 -9.06 26.57 -23.08
N GLU A 433 -9.50 26.89 -21.86
CA GLU A 433 -8.78 26.66 -20.60
C GLU A 433 -8.51 25.19 -20.28
N LEU A 434 -9.25 24.24 -20.89
CA LEU A 434 -9.00 22.80 -20.69
C LEU A 434 -7.83 22.29 -21.57
N TYR A 435 -7.41 23.06 -22.57
CA TYR A 435 -6.23 22.73 -23.39
C TYR A 435 -4.95 23.00 -22.58
N GLY A 436 -4.14 21.96 -22.38
CA GLY A 436 -2.97 21.99 -21.50
C GLY A 436 -3.24 21.51 -20.07
N ASN A 437 -4.51 21.38 -19.65
CA ASN A 437 -4.87 21.06 -18.27
C ASN A 437 -4.44 19.64 -17.81
N CYS A 438 -4.26 18.72 -18.76
CA CYS A 438 -3.67 17.39 -18.57
C CYS A 438 -2.29 17.26 -19.25
N GLY A 439 -1.52 18.34 -19.27
CA GLY A 439 -0.18 18.39 -19.89
C GLY A 439 -0.18 18.91 -21.33
N THR A 440 1.02 19.09 -21.88
CA THR A 440 1.23 19.73 -23.19
C THR A 440 0.44 19.03 -24.31
N ASN A 441 -0.38 19.80 -25.04
CA ASN A 441 -1.26 19.33 -26.12
C ASN A 441 -2.36 18.34 -25.70
N CYS A 442 -2.65 18.23 -24.40
CA CYS A 442 -3.74 17.41 -23.86
C CYS A 442 -5.02 18.24 -23.63
N THR A 443 -6.20 17.60 -23.72
CA THR A 443 -7.50 18.19 -23.34
C THR A 443 -8.26 17.17 -22.49
N GLY A 444 -8.53 17.51 -21.23
CA GLY A 444 -9.03 16.62 -20.19
C GLY A 444 -8.43 16.97 -18.82
N TYR A 445 -8.42 16.01 -17.90
CA TYR A 445 -7.92 16.17 -16.53
C TYR A 445 -6.80 15.16 -16.24
N ASP A 446 -5.76 15.61 -15.55
CA ASP A 446 -4.72 14.80 -14.90
C ASP A 446 -4.14 15.63 -13.74
N ASN A 447 -4.91 15.73 -12.65
CA ASN A 447 -4.69 16.76 -11.64
C ASN A 447 -4.83 16.22 -10.20
N CYS A 448 -3.90 16.61 -9.34
CA CYS A 448 -3.90 16.31 -7.90
C CYS A 448 -4.71 17.37 -7.13
N TYR A 449 -5.97 17.07 -6.83
CA TYR A 449 -6.85 17.88 -6.00
C TYR A 449 -6.52 17.71 -4.51
N ILE A 450 -6.66 18.77 -3.72
CA ILE A 450 -6.29 18.79 -2.30
C ILE A 450 -7.55 18.72 -1.42
N VAL A 451 -7.60 17.82 -0.45
CA VAL A 451 -8.79 17.54 0.37
C VAL A 451 -8.78 18.42 1.63
N ASN A 452 -9.22 19.67 1.50
CA ASN A 452 -9.21 20.68 2.57
C ASN A 452 -10.34 20.49 3.60
N ARG A 453 -10.24 19.45 4.43
CA ARG A 453 -11.15 19.19 5.56
C ARG A 453 -10.72 19.88 6.87
N ASP A 454 -9.43 19.95 7.15
CA ASP A 454 -8.85 20.41 8.44
C ASP A 454 -9.34 21.83 8.85
N GLN A 455 -9.58 22.71 7.87
CA GLN A 455 -10.11 24.06 8.07
C GLN A 455 -11.54 24.12 8.64
N ASN A 456 -12.32 23.04 8.53
CA ASN A 456 -13.69 22.93 9.05
C ASN A 456 -13.73 22.50 10.54
N GLY A 457 -12.56 22.31 11.15
CA GLY A 457 -12.41 21.75 12.50
C GLY A 457 -12.15 20.24 12.49
N PRO A 458 -12.15 19.57 13.67
CA PRO A 458 -11.92 18.14 13.77
C PRO A 458 -13.00 17.33 13.06
N TYR A 459 -12.60 16.31 12.31
CA TYR A 459 -13.47 15.39 11.58
C TYR A 459 -13.05 13.94 11.80
N ASP A 460 -14.00 13.01 11.71
CA ASP A 460 -13.70 11.60 11.42
C ASP A 460 -14.00 11.37 9.94
N TRP A 461 -12.96 10.96 9.21
CA TRP A 461 -13.06 10.74 7.77
C TRP A 461 -14.10 9.69 7.39
N ARG A 462 -14.49 8.80 8.30
CA ARG A 462 -15.51 7.76 8.10
C ARG A 462 -16.95 8.27 8.18
N THR A 463 -17.18 9.45 8.76
CA THR A 463 -18.53 9.98 9.01
C THR A 463 -18.75 11.39 8.48
N SER A 464 -17.69 12.19 8.32
CA SER A 464 -17.75 13.61 7.93
C SER A 464 -17.86 13.84 6.42
N GLY A 465 -18.65 12.99 5.73
CA GLY A 465 -18.92 13.06 4.29
C GLY A 465 -17.83 12.48 3.37
N PRO A 466 -18.19 12.07 2.14
CA PRO A 466 -17.23 11.57 1.16
C PRO A 466 -16.35 12.71 0.62
N VAL A 467 -15.10 12.40 0.28
CA VAL A 467 -14.17 13.35 -0.34
C VAL A 467 -14.41 13.50 -1.84
N ALA A 468 -15.00 12.49 -2.46
CA ALA A 468 -15.35 12.46 -3.87
C ALA A 468 -16.67 11.69 -4.12
N SER A 469 -17.40 12.08 -5.15
CA SER A 469 -18.55 11.34 -5.68
C SER A 469 -18.45 11.26 -7.20
N LEU A 470 -18.79 10.09 -7.76
CA LEU A 470 -18.97 9.88 -9.20
C LEU A 470 -20.33 9.20 -9.44
N SER A 471 -21.12 9.68 -10.39
CA SER A 471 -22.36 8.98 -10.78
C SER A 471 -22.62 9.02 -12.29
N SER A 472 -23.42 8.08 -12.76
CA SER A 472 -24.00 8.12 -14.11
C SER A 472 -25.52 8.18 -14.04
N GLU A 473 -26.11 9.09 -14.80
CA GLU A 473 -27.56 9.21 -14.92
C GLU A 473 -28.17 7.98 -15.61
N TRP A 474 -27.47 7.39 -16.58
CA TRP A 474 -27.95 6.28 -17.41
C TRP A 474 -28.05 4.97 -16.62
N SER A 475 -26.91 4.45 -16.14
CA SER A 475 -26.90 3.24 -15.30
C SER A 475 -27.51 3.49 -13.91
N GLY A 476 -27.63 4.75 -13.48
CA GLY A 476 -28.09 5.13 -12.15
C GLY A 476 -27.10 4.77 -11.04
N ILE A 477 -25.91 4.28 -11.35
CA ILE A 477 -24.90 3.94 -10.36
C ILE A 477 -24.28 5.23 -9.83
N LYS A 478 -24.23 5.37 -8.50
CA LYS A 478 -23.50 6.41 -7.77
C LYS A 478 -22.48 5.75 -6.84
N LEU A 479 -21.25 6.20 -6.93
CA LEU A 479 -20.13 5.87 -6.07
C LEU A 479 -19.77 7.11 -5.25
N ASP A 480 -19.70 6.95 -3.93
CA ASP A 480 -19.13 7.92 -3.00
C ASP A 480 -17.85 7.34 -2.38
N ILE A 481 -16.83 8.17 -2.17
CA ILE A 481 -15.51 7.76 -1.69
C ILE A 481 -15.15 8.50 -0.40
N TRP A 482 -14.87 7.75 0.67
CA TRP A 482 -14.33 8.24 1.93
C TRP A 482 -12.88 7.76 2.07
N THR A 483 -11.99 8.57 2.66
CA THR A 483 -10.61 8.16 2.94
C THR A 483 -9.93 9.03 4.01
N ASP A 484 -8.92 8.48 4.68
CA ASP A 484 -7.99 9.19 5.59
C ASP A 484 -6.93 10.05 4.87
N GLN A 485 -6.82 9.91 3.55
CA GLN A 485 -5.87 10.66 2.72
C GLN A 485 -6.23 12.15 2.55
N GLN A 486 -5.26 12.96 2.10
CA GLN A 486 -5.38 14.43 2.03
C GLN A 486 -5.24 15.02 0.61
N ALA A 487 -5.13 14.17 -0.41
CA ALA A 487 -5.23 14.54 -1.81
C ALA A 487 -5.97 13.46 -2.64
N PHE A 488 -6.26 13.79 -3.90
CA PHE A 488 -7.03 12.95 -4.81
C PHE A 488 -6.58 13.22 -6.26
N GLN A 489 -6.01 12.24 -6.97
CA GLN A 489 -5.78 12.37 -8.41
C GLN A 489 -7.09 12.12 -9.17
N MET A 490 -7.37 12.96 -10.15
CA MET A 490 -8.34 12.67 -11.19
C MET A 490 -7.63 12.67 -12.54
N TYR A 491 -7.64 11.52 -13.23
CA TYR A 491 -7.16 11.38 -14.61
C TYR A 491 -8.31 10.91 -15.52
N SER A 492 -8.70 11.71 -16.51
CA SER A 492 -9.92 11.50 -17.29
C SER A 492 -9.74 10.65 -18.56
N CYS A 493 -8.75 9.76 -18.59
CA CYS A 493 -8.40 8.94 -19.76
C CYS A 493 -8.18 9.67 -21.12
N PRO A 494 -7.60 10.90 -21.18
CA PRO A 494 -7.39 11.61 -22.44
C PRO A 494 -6.30 10.99 -23.33
N GLY A 495 -5.47 10.09 -22.81
CA GLY A 495 -4.43 9.37 -23.56
C GLY A 495 -4.91 8.09 -24.26
N GLN A 496 -6.11 7.60 -23.94
CA GLN A 496 -6.66 6.38 -24.57
C GLN A 496 -7.00 6.65 -26.05
N ASP A 497 -6.67 5.70 -26.93
CA ASP A 497 -6.74 5.87 -28.40
C ASP A 497 -7.57 4.79 -29.13
N GLY A 498 -8.10 3.80 -28.40
CA GLY A 498 -8.80 2.66 -28.97
C GLY A 498 -7.94 1.43 -29.26
N THR A 499 -6.69 1.37 -28.79
CA THR A 499 -5.84 0.16 -28.88
C THR A 499 -6.11 -0.87 -27.80
N ILE A 500 -6.46 -0.44 -26.58
CA ILE A 500 -6.65 -1.36 -25.44
C ILE A 500 -8.02 -2.05 -25.54
N PRO A 501 -8.09 -3.40 -25.45
CA PRO A 501 -9.36 -4.12 -25.50
C PRO A 501 -10.21 -3.87 -24.24
N LEU A 502 -11.53 -3.96 -24.41
CA LEU A 502 -12.46 -4.16 -23.29
C LEU A 502 -12.51 -5.65 -22.93
N LYS A 503 -12.72 -5.94 -21.65
CA LYS A 503 -12.99 -7.30 -21.16
C LYS A 503 -14.28 -7.86 -21.76
N SER A 504 -14.36 -9.18 -21.84
CA SER A 504 -15.58 -9.94 -22.17
C SER A 504 -16.82 -9.57 -21.32
N THR A 505 -16.60 -9.00 -20.13
CA THR A 505 -17.59 -8.53 -19.16
C THR A 505 -18.12 -7.11 -19.43
N GLN A 506 -17.64 -6.42 -20.47
CA GLN A 506 -17.86 -4.99 -20.72
C GLN A 506 -18.26 -4.69 -22.18
N GLY A 507 -18.76 -3.47 -22.40
CA GLY A 507 -19.11 -2.96 -23.73
C GLY A 507 -20.56 -3.23 -24.13
N LEU A 508 -20.80 -3.23 -25.44
CA LEU A 508 -22.12 -3.38 -26.05
C LEU A 508 -22.00 -4.20 -27.33
N GLU A 509 -22.92 -5.13 -27.56
CA GLU A 509 -22.93 -5.95 -28.77
C GLU A 509 -22.99 -5.06 -30.03
N GLY A 510 -22.12 -5.34 -31.01
CA GLY A 510 -22.00 -4.55 -32.25
C GLY A 510 -21.22 -3.22 -32.12
N ARG A 511 -20.74 -2.84 -30.93
CA ARG A 511 -19.79 -1.73 -30.73
C ARG A 511 -18.34 -2.24 -30.80
N SER A 512 -17.39 -1.34 -31.05
CA SER A 512 -15.96 -1.65 -30.93
C SER A 512 -15.61 -2.03 -29.49
N ALA A 513 -14.97 -3.19 -29.30
CA ALA A 513 -14.61 -3.74 -27.99
C ALA A 513 -13.26 -3.19 -27.49
N VAL A 514 -13.10 -1.87 -27.48
CA VAL A 514 -11.85 -1.17 -27.08
C VAL A 514 -12.15 0.08 -26.27
N VAL A 515 -11.19 0.51 -25.43
CA VAL A 515 -11.29 1.71 -24.59
C VAL A 515 -11.16 2.96 -25.45
N PRO A 516 -12.20 3.80 -25.61
CA PRO A 516 -12.11 5.04 -26.38
C PRO A 516 -11.36 6.13 -25.61
N LYS A 517 -10.99 7.22 -26.30
CA LYS A 517 -10.51 8.44 -25.65
C LYS A 517 -11.54 8.96 -24.64
N ASN A 518 -11.07 9.28 -23.44
CA ASN A 518 -11.91 9.60 -22.27
C ASN A 518 -12.88 8.47 -21.88
N GLY A 519 -12.57 7.22 -22.22
CA GLY A 519 -13.37 6.03 -21.90
C GLY A 519 -13.63 5.79 -20.41
N CYS A 520 -12.83 6.42 -19.55
CA CYS A 520 -12.76 6.14 -18.13
C CYS A 520 -12.33 7.38 -17.33
N VAL A 521 -12.44 7.29 -16.01
CA VAL A 521 -11.80 8.21 -15.06
C VAL A 521 -11.05 7.40 -14.01
N VAL A 522 -9.83 7.77 -13.67
CA VAL A 522 -9.05 7.22 -12.54
C VAL A 522 -9.24 8.12 -11.33
N MET A 523 -9.30 7.52 -10.14
CA MET A 523 -9.65 8.16 -8.87
C MET A 523 -8.73 7.67 -7.74
N GLU A 524 -7.49 8.16 -7.74
CA GLU A 524 -6.46 7.77 -6.75
C GLU A 524 -6.62 8.61 -5.47
N VAL A 525 -7.01 7.96 -4.37
CA VAL A 525 -6.89 8.55 -3.02
C VAL A 525 -5.43 8.47 -2.58
N GLN A 526 -4.78 9.61 -2.32
CA GLN A 526 -3.32 9.67 -2.10
C GLN A 526 -2.90 10.92 -1.31
N ASP A 527 -1.59 11.15 -1.17
CA ASP A 527 -1.07 12.43 -0.67
C ASP A 527 -0.59 13.36 -1.80
N TRP A 528 -0.11 14.55 -1.44
CA TRP A 528 0.28 15.59 -2.39
C TRP A 528 1.46 15.14 -3.27
N ILE A 529 1.28 15.14 -4.59
CA ILE A 529 2.28 14.67 -5.57
C ILE A 529 3.62 15.43 -5.47
N ASP A 530 4.74 14.72 -5.68
CA ASP A 530 6.12 15.22 -5.52
C ASP A 530 6.47 15.92 -4.19
N ALA A 531 5.61 15.89 -3.14
CA ALA A 531 5.82 16.74 -1.98
C ALA A 531 7.06 16.40 -1.12
N ILE A 532 7.68 15.24 -1.33
CA ILE A 532 9.05 14.91 -0.85
C ILE A 532 10.11 15.90 -1.34
N ASN A 533 9.86 16.61 -2.44
CA ASN A 533 10.69 17.66 -3.02
C ASN A 533 10.16 19.08 -2.77
N GLN A 534 9.07 19.24 -2.00
CA GLN A 534 8.38 20.50 -1.73
C GLN A 534 8.26 20.74 -0.20
N PRO A 535 9.39 20.87 0.53
CA PRO A 535 9.42 20.90 2.00
C PRO A 535 8.58 22.04 2.63
N GLU A 536 8.33 23.13 1.90
CA GLU A 536 7.44 24.22 2.31
C GLU A 536 5.99 23.75 2.58
N TRP A 537 5.54 22.69 1.92
CA TRP A 537 4.21 22.08 2.14
C TRP A 537 4.17 21.16 3.38
N GLN A 538 5.31 20.95 4.05
CA GLN A 538 5.46 20.23 5.33
C GLN A 538 4.92 18.78 5.32
N ARG A 539 4.89 18.13 4.14
CA ARG A 539 4.37 16.75 3.96
C ARG A 539 5.31 15.64 4.44
N GLU A 540 6.54 15.93 4.90
CA GLU A 540 7.54 14.93 5.28
C GLU A 540 6.97 13.81 6.18
N LYS A 541 6.23 14.16 7.24
CA LYS A 541 5.63 13.21 8.19
C LYS A 541 4.51 12.32 7.62
N LYS A 542 4.08 12.57 6.38
CA LYS A 542 3.06 11.82 5.65
C LYS A 542 3.63 11.02 4.47
N GLN A 543 4.90 11.25 4.11
CA GLN A 543 5.52 10.65 2.93
C GLN A 543 6.87 9.98 3.22
N ILE A 544 7.64 10.43 4.22
CA ILE A 544 8.91 9.80 4.62
C ILE A 544 8.69 8.94 5.87
N PHE A 545 8.94 7.63 5.73
CA PHE A 545 8.75 6.62 6.79
C PHE A 545 10.06 5.91 7.08
N GLY A 546 10.27 5.42 8.30
CA GLY A 546 11.52 4.78 8.70
C GLY A 546 11.41 3.88 9.95
N PRO A 547 12.48 3.14 10.30
CA PRO A 547 12.44 2.09 11.31
C PRO A 547 12.08 2.61 12.70
N GLY A 548 11.15 1.94 13.37
CA GLY A 548 10.63 2.35 14.68
C GLY A 548 9.70 3.56 14.67
N GLY A 549 9.45 4.16 13.50
CA GLY A 549 8.38 5.15 13.30
C GLY A 549 7.01 4.51 13.10
N PRO A 550 5.97 5.31 12.81
CA PRO A 550 4.69 4.78 12.33
C PRO A 550 4.86 4.13 10.95
N SER A 551 3.98 3.19 10.62
CA SER A 551 3.81 2.71 9.25
C SER A 551 3.14 3.76 8.37
N PHE A 552 3.36 3.70 7.05
CA PHE A 552 2.40 4.27 6.11
C PHE A 552 1.03 3.58 6.31
N SER A 553 -0.04 4.35 6.18
CA SER A 553 -1.42 3.86 6.22
C SER A 553 -2.26 4.62 5.20
N LEU A 554 -3.10 3.88 4.51
CA LEU A 554 -4.20 4.39 3.71
C LEU A 554 -5.43 3.54 4.01
N GLU A 555 -6.52 4.18 4.41
CA GLU A 555 -7.84 3.57 4.53
C GLU A 555 -8.81 4.32 3.62
N ALA A 556 -9.61 3.58 2.85
CA ALA A 556 -10.62 4.13 1.97
C ALA A 556 -11.84 3.21 1.84
N SER A 557 -13.02 3.81 1.65
CA SER A 557 -14.30 3.13 1.45
C SER A 557 -15.00 3.70 0.24
N TYR A 558 -15.36 2.82 -0.68
CA TYR A 558 -16.05 3.08 -1.94
C TYR A 558 -17.47 2.53 -1.79
N VAL A 559 -18.43 3.38 -1.42
CA VAL A 559 -19.83 2.97 -1.18
C VAL A 559 -20.65 3.26 -2.43
N PHE A 560 -21.39 2.25 -2.86
CA PHE A 560 -22.25 2.28 -4.04
C PHE A 560 -23.72 2.43 -3.65
N SER A 561 -24.45 3.17 -4.47
CA SER A 561 -25.89 3.38 -4.33
C SER A 561 -26.53 3.54 -5.71
N THR A 562 -27.84 3.27 -5.78
CA THR A 562 -28.63 3.50 -7.00
C THR A 562 -29.37 4.84 -6.87
N MET A 563 -29.17 5.72 -7.85
CA MET A 563 -29.96 6.94 -8.02
C MET A 563 -31.41 6.58 -8.35
N SER A 564 -32.35 7.31 -7.73
CA SER A 564 -33.79 7.28 -8.07
C SER A 564 -34.06 7.58 -9.55
#